data_AF-I4CPK5-F1
#
_entry.id   AF-I4CPK5-F1
#
_cell.length_a   1.000
_cell.length_b   1.000
_cell.length_c   1.000
_cell.angle_alpha   90.00
_cell.angle_beta   90.00
_cell.angle_gamma   90.00
#
_symmetry.space_group_name_H-M   'P 1'
#
loop_
_entity.id
_entity.type
_entity.pdbx_description
1 polymer ?
#
loop_
_entity_poly.entity_id
_entity_poly.type
_entity_poly.pdbx_seq_one_letter_code
_entity_poly.pdbx_strand_id
1 'polypeptide(L)'
;MKKILLPLLALGGALTLQPALAQDGEALFKSKPCAACHSIDAKLVGPAFKEVAAKYAGQDGAADLLAGHIKNGSQGVWGPIPMPPNPVTEEEAKTLAEWVLSLK
;
A
#
# COMPACT_ATOMS: atom_id res chain seq x y z
N MET A 1 60.11 -26.93 -7.19
CA MET A 1 59.54 -27.81 -6.16
C MET A 1 59.19 -27.00 -4.91
N LYS A 2 57.93 -26.66 -4.70
CA LYS A 2 57.28 -26.62 -3.37
C LYS A 2 55.78 -26.38 -3.59
N LYS A 3 55.01 -27.45 -3.48
CA LYS A 3 53.54 -27.42 -3.51
C LYS A 3 53.10 -26.89 -2.14
N ILE A 4 52.38 -25.77 -2.11
CA ILE A 4 51.69 -25.30 -0.90
C ILE A 4 50.22 -25.14 -1.29
N LEU A 5 49.47 -26.20 -0.99
CA LEU A 5 48.02 -26.20 -0.93
C LEU A 5 47.62 -25.47 0.36
N LEU A 6 46.85 -24.38 0.23
CA LEU A 6 46.15 -23.75 1.36
C LEU A 6 44.63 -23.77 1.10
N PRO A 7 43.82 -23.97 2.14
CA PRO A 7 42.50 -24.58 2.05
C PRO A 7 41.41 -23.59 1.61
N LEU A 8 40.43 -24.14 0.91
CA LEU A 8 39.18 -23.53 0.51
C LEU A 8 38.36 -23.17 1.76
N LEU A 9 38.45 -21.92 2.23
CA LEU A 9 37.52 -21.39 3.22
C LEU A 9 36.24 -20.98 2.48
N ALA A 10 35.30 -21.92 2.36
CA ALA A 10 33.97 -21.65 1.87
C ALA A 10 33.24 -20.77 2.89
N LEU A 11 33.29 -19.45 2.68
CA LEU A 11 32.49 -18.48 3.40
C LEU A 11 31.03 -18.65 2.91
N GLY A 12 30.30 -19.55 3.57
CA GLY A 12 28.87 -19.72 3.35
C GLY A 12 28.15 -18.44 3.73
N GLY A 13 27.76 -17.65 2.73
CA GLY A 13 26.92 -16.48 2.91
C GLY A 13 25.57 -16.91 3.46
N ALA A 14 25.32 -16.61 4.73
CA ALA A 14 23.96 -16.63 5.28
C ALA A 14 23.19 -15.48 4.60
N LEU A 15 22.51 -15.81 3.50
CA LEU A 15 21.52 -14.94 2.89
C LEU A 15 20.35 -14.85 3.88
N THR A 16 20.41 -13.87 4.79
CA THR A 16 19.26 -13.55 5.62
C THR A 16 18.19 -13.01 4.68
N LEU A 17 17.18 -13.83 4.41
CA LEU A 17 15.91 -13.40 3.83
C LEU A 17 15.27 -12.47 4.86
N GLN A 18 15.66 -11.20 4.83
CA GLN A 18 14.94 -10.18 5.58
C GLN A 18 13.54 -10.10 4.95
N PRO A 19 12.46 -10.35 5.70
CA PRO A 19 11.14 -10.03 5.20
C PRO A 19 11.16 -8.54 4.87
N ALA A 20 10.88 -8.21 3.61
CA ALA A 20 10.56 -6.85 3.25
C ALA A 20 9.49 -6.40 4.23
N LEU A 21 9.79 -5.37 5.04
CA LEU A 21 8.85 -4.85 6.03
C LEU A 21 7.67 -4.30 5.25
N ALA A 22 6.65 -5.13 5.03
CA ALA A 22 5.39 -4.69 4.49
C ALA A 22 4.89 -3.56 5.39
N GLN A 23 4.79 -2.36 4.85
CA GLN A 23 4.21 -1.23 5.56
C GLN A 23 2.77 -1.61 5.92
N ASP A 24 2.37 -1.37 7.17
CA ASP A 24 1.00 -1.64 7.62
C ASP A 24 0.07 -0.54 7.08
N GLY A 25 -0.92 -0.94 6.28
CA GLY A 25 -1.89 -0.01 5.69
C GLY A 25 -2.74 0.71 6.73
N GLU A 26 -3.06 0.07 7.86
CA GLU A 26 -3.81 0.72 8.93
C GLU A 26 -2.96 1.79 9.65
N ALA A 27 -1.70 1.48 9.94
CA ALA A 27 -0.76 2.47 10.47
C ALA A 27 -0.53 3.65 9.51
N LEU A 28 -0.42 3.39 8.21
CA LEU A 28 -0.34 4.46 7.21
C LEU A 28 -1.61 5.31 7.22
N PHE A 29 -2.79 4.70 7.20
CA PHE A 29 -4.06 5.44 7.28
C PHE A 29 -4.13 6.36 8.51
N LYS A 30 -3.67 5.88 9.67
CA LYS A 30 -3.62 6.67 10.91
C LYS A 30 -2.56 7.77 10.93
N SER A 31 -1.46 7.59 10.19
CA SER A 31 -0.37 8.58 10.12
C SER A 31 -0.57 9.66 9.04
N LYS A 32 -1.46 9.41 8.07
CA LYS A 32 -1.79 10.30 6.96
C LYS A 32 -3.14 11.01 7.22
N PRO A 33 -3.49 12.09 6.48
CA PRO A 33 -4.71 12.86 6.74
C PRO A 33 -6.03 12.16 6.35
N CYS A 34 -5.99 10.87 5.99
CA CYS A 34 -7.11 10.12 5.46
C CYS A 34 -8.32 10.08 6.41
N ALA A 35 -8.07 9.95 7.72
CA ALA A 35 -9.11 9.84 8.75
C ALA A 35 -9.97 11.12 8.91
N ALA A 36 -9.54 12.25 8.34
CA ALA A 36 -10.34 13.48 8.33
C ALA A 36 -11.54 13.39 7.37
N CYS A 37 -11.47 12.53 6.34
CA CYS A 37 -12.46 12.46 5.27
C CYS A 37 -13.04 11.05 5.07
N HIS A 38 -12.36 10.00 5.54
CA HIS A 38 -12.77 8.62 5.38
C HIS A 38 -12.83 7.89 6.72
N SER A 39 -13.66 6.86 6.77
CA SER A 39 -13.66 5.88 7.83
C SER A 39 -13.81 4.47 7.24
N ILE A 40 -13.63 3.44 8.07
CA ILE A 40 -13.73 2.04 7.63
C ILE A 40 -15.19 1.71 7.26
N ASP A 41 -16.13 2.01 8.17
CA ASP A 41 -17.51 1.50 8.10
C ASP A 41 -18.58 2.57 7.85
N ALA A 42 -18.25 3.85 7.99
CA ALA A 42 -19.20 4.95 7.86
C ALA A 42 -18.80 5.93 6.75
N LYS A 43 -19.78 6.34 5.96
CA LYS A 43 -19.60 7.43 5.01
C LYS A 43 -19.40 8.75 5.75
N LEU A 44 -18.35 9.49 5.38
CA LEU A 44 -18.07 10.83 5.88
C LEU A 44 -18.14 11.82 4.70
N VAL A 45 -17.04 12.55 4.44
CA VAL A 45 -16.87 13.34 3.22
C VAL A 45 -16.65 12.42 2.03
N GLY A 46 -15.74 11.45 2.19
CA GLY A 46 -15.53 10.35 1.26
C GLY A 46 -16.36 9.11 1.62
N PRO A 47 -16.41 8.11 0.72
CA PRO A 47 -17.03 6.82 0.99
C PRO A 47 -16.37 6.08 2.16
N ALA A 48 -17.13 5.18 2.78
CA ALA A 48 -16.54 4.22 3.72
C ALA A 48 -15.58 3.27 2.97
N PHE A 49 -14.48 2.84 3.58
CA PHE A 49 -13.55 1.96 2.90
C PHE A 49 -14.15 0.60 2.54
N LYS A 50 -15.10 0.09 3.34
CA LYS A 50 -15.86 -1.11 2.95
C LYS A 50 -16.70 -0.91 1.69
N GLU A 51 -17.26 0.29 1.48
CA GLU A 51 -17.97 0.60 0.22
C GLU A 51 -17.00 0.63 -0.96
N VAL A 52 -15.80 1.19 -0.76
CA VAL A 52 -14.73 1.18 -1.77
C VAL A 52 -14.33 -0.25 -2.11
N ALA A 53 -14.04 -1.07 -1.10
CA ALA A 53 -13.67 -2.47 -1.27
C ALA A 53 -14.76 -3.24 -2.03
N ALA A 54 -16.03 -3.06 -1.65
CA ALA A 54 -17.16 -3.71 -2.30
C ALA A 54 -17.34 -3.26 -3.76
N LYS A 55 -17.20 -1.96 -4.06
CA LYS A 55 -17.32 -1.44 -5.43
C LYS A 55 -16.26 -2.00 -6.38
N TYR A 56 -15.04 -2.17 -5.89
CA TYR A 56 -13.87 -2.60 -6.68
C TYR A 56 -13.55 -4.09 -6.52
N ALA A 57 -14.39 -4.85 -5.81
CA ALA A 57 -14.18 -6.28 -5.60
C ALA A 57 -14.14 -7.04 -6.93
N GLY A 58 -13.05 -7.78 -7.17
CA GLY A 58 -12.87 -8.58 -8.39
C GLY A 58 -12.53 -7.76 -9.63
N GLN A 59 -12.29 -6.46 -9.51
CA GLN A 59 -11.82 -5.65 -10.64
C GLN A 59 -10.29 -5.77 -10.78
N ASP A 60 -9.84 -6.24 -11.94
CA ASP A 60 -8.42 -6.27 -12.27
C ASP A 60 -7.81 -4.86 -12.26
N GLY A 61 -6.64 -4.72 -11.65
CA GLY A 61 -5.94 -3.43 -11.54
C GLY A 61 -6.55 -2.45 -10.55
N ALA A 62 -7.52 -2.85 -9.71
CA ALA A 62 -8.14 -1.97 -8.73
C ALA A 62 -7.12 -1.32 -7.76
N ALA A 63 -6.10 -2.06 -7.35
CA ALA A 63 -5.06 -1.54 -6.45
C ALA A 63 -4.30 -0.38 -7.08
N ASP A 64 -3.84 -0.52 -8.33
CA ASP A 64 -3.08 0.52 -9.02
C ASP A 64 -3.97 1.74 -9.35
N LEU A 65 -5.24 1.51 -9.71
CA LEU A 65 -6.21 2.59 -9.91
C LEU A 65 -6.43 3.41 -8.62
N LEU A 66 -6.69 2.72 -7.50
CA LEU A 66 -6.89 3.37 -6.22
C LEU A 66 -5.63 4.05 -5.70
N ALA A 67 -4.46 3.46 -5.90
CA ALA A 67 -3.18 4.10 -5.58
C ALA A 67 -3.00 5.42 -6.33
N GLY A 68 -3.31 5.42 -7.65
CA GLY A 68 -3.30 6.63 -8.47
C GLY A 68 -4.27 7.70 -7.95
N HIS A 69 -5.49 7.32 -7.54
CA HIS A 69 -6.44 8.24 -6.92
C HIS A 69 -5.95 8.78 -5.58
N ILE A 70 -5.41 7.92 -4.70
CA ILE A 70 -4.91 8.31 -3.38
C ILE A 70 -3.78 9.33 -3.52
N LYS A 71 -2.82 9.08 -4.41
CA LYS A 71 -1.67 9.96 -4.61
C LYS A 71 -2.06 11.27 -5.31
N ASN A 72 -2.78 11.19 -6.42
CA ASN A 72 -2.99 12.34 -7.32
C ASN A 72 -4.33 13.05 -7.11
N GLY A 73 -5.17 12.54 -6.22
CA GLY A 73 -6.54 12.98 -6.06
C GLY A 73 -7.49 12.34 -7.08
N SER A 74 -8.79 12.53 -6.86
CA SER A 74 -9.84 12.03 -7.75
C SER A 74 -11.12 12.85 -7.62
N GLN A 75 -11.99 12.83 -8.64
CA GLN A 75 -13.30 13.48 -8.60
C GLN A 75 -14.31 12.70 -9.45
N GLY A 76 -15.60 12.80 -9.14
CA GLY A 76 -16.68 12.28 -9.98
C GLY A 76 -17.01 10.80 -9.78
N VAL A 77 -16.14 10.04 -9.11
CA VAL A 77 -16.35 8.60 -8.85
C VAL A 77 -17.42 8.35 -7.78
N TRP A 78 -17.42 9.16 -6.72
CA TRP A 78 -18.28 9.01 -5.54
C TRP A 78 -19.22 10.19 -5.30
N GLY A 79 -19.12 11.22 -6.14
CA GLY A 79 -19.86 12.47 -6.01
C GLY A 79 -19.08 13.67 -6.57
N PRO A 80 -19.63 14.88 -6.39
CA PRO A 80 -19.02 16.11 -6.91
C PRO A 80 -17.81 16.59 -6.10
N ILE A 81 -17.67 16.15 -4.84
CA ILE A 81 -16.58 16.55 -3.95
C ILE A 81 -15.27 15.87 -4.40
N PRO A 82 -14.22 16.62 -4.75
CA PRO A 82 -12.93 16.04 -5.10
C PRO A 82 -12.17 15.56 -3.86
N MET A 83 -11.45 14.45 -3.99
CA MET A 83 -10.38 14.07 -3.08
C MET A 83 -9.09 14.77 -3.52
N PRO A 84 -8.46 15.63 -2.70
CA PRO A 84 -7.19 16.25 -3.03
C PRO A 84 -6.04 15.24 -3.16
N PRO A 85 -4.93 15.59 -3.83
CA PRO A 85 -3.69 14.83 -3.78
C PRO A 85 -3.22 14.65 -2.33
N ASN A 86 -2.74 13.45 -1.97
CA ASN A 86 -2.23 13.17 -0.63
C ASN A 86 -0.69 13.12 -0.61
N PRO A 87 -0.06 13.51 0.51
CA PRO A 87 1.40 13.47 0.66
C PRO A 87 1.89 12.04 0.93
N VAL A 88 1.85 11.20 -0.10
CA VAL A 88 2.27 9.79 -0.07
C VAL A 88 3.24 9.48 -1.20
N THR A 89 4.12 8.51 -0.97
CA THR A 89 4.93 7.91 -2.04
C THR A 89 4.07 6.95 -2.89
N GLU A 90 4.60 6.46 -4.01
CA GLU A 90 3.90 5.44 -4.82
C GLU A 90 3.69 4.16 -4.02
N GLU A 91 4.69 3.77 -3.23
CA GLU A 91 4.68 2.56 -2.41
C GLU A 91 3.66 2.66 -1.28
N GLU A 92 3.60 3.81 -0.61
CA GLU A 92 2.58 4.08 0.42
C GLU A 92 1.17 4.08 -0.18
N ALA A 93 0.99 4.71 -1.35
CA ALA A 93 -0.30 4.74 -2.04
C ALA A 93 -0.78 3.35 -2.43
N LYS A 94 0.12 2.50 -2.94
CA LYS A 94 -0.18 1.11 -3.26
C LYS A 94 -0.53 0.29 -2.02
N THR A 95 0.26 0.43 -0.95
CA THR A 95 -0.01 -0.23 0.34
C THR A 95 -1.39 0.14 0.89
N LEU A 96 -1.74 1.43 0.86
CA LEU A 96 -3.06 1.92 1.28
C LEU A 96 -4.18 1.36 0.40
N ALA A 97 -4.00 1.33 -0.92
CA ALA A 97 -4.99 0.79 -1.85
C ALA A 97 -5.26 -0.70 -1.62
N GLU A 98 -4.20 -1.50 -1.48
CA GLU A 98 -4.30 -2.93 -1.18
C GLU A 98 -4.98 -3.19 0.16
N TRP A 99 -4.63 -2.39 1.18
CA TRP A 99 -5.27 -2.46 2.48
C TRP A 99 -6.75 -2.11 2.41
N VAL A 100 -7.15 -1.02 1.73
CA VAL A 100 -8.55 -0.66 1.54
C VAL A 100 -9.33 -1.78 0.87
N LEU A 101 -8.79 -2.40 -0.18
CA LEU A 101 -9.43 -3.52 -0.88
C LEU A 101 -9.54 -4.80 -0.02
N SER A 102 -8.74 -4.92 1.04
CA SER A 102 -8.83 -6.05 1.99
C SER A 102 -9.99 -5.91 2.99
N LEU A 103 -10.53 -4.69 3.18
CA LEU A 103 -11.61 -4.39 4.12
C LEU A 103 -12.97 -4.80 3.55
N LYS A 104 -13.28 -6.09 3.61
CA LYS A 104 -14.59 -6.66 3.23
C LYS A 104 -15.66 -6.42 4.30
#